data_AF-A0A7Y5TQ88-F1
#
_entry.id   AF-A0A7Y5TQ88-F1
#
_cell.length_a   1.000
_cell.length_b   1.000
_cell.length_c   1.000
_cell.angle_alpha   90.00
_cell.angle_beta   90.00
_cell.angle_gamma   90.00
#
_symmetry.space_group_name_H-M   'P 1'
#
loop_
_entity.id
_entity.type
_entity.pdbx_description
1 polymer ?
#
loop_
_entity_poly.entity_id
_entity_poly.type
_entity_poly.pdbx_seq_one_letter_code
_entity_poly.pdbx_strand_id
1 'polypeptide(L)'
;MRRLPAGGDIDRSRPLRFRYDGRALTGFTGDTLASALLGAGVDVIGTSVSLGRPRGIISAGLEESSGFAQVARAGATEPLVRMSTLPLYAGLEAEGGSRIVKGYLRDGPDDGRFDKRFAHCDLLVVGAGPAGLAAALLASRAGARVMLVEADVVAGGALLRDADTVDGQPAAAWVSNASATLRNSGTLVLTSATAAAALDQNGMIVAQRIGANRAVSEAGGLPEQRLWHVRARAIILAT
;
A
#
# COMPACT_ATOMS: atom_id res chain seq x y z
N MET A 1 -16.67 3.02 14.63
CA MET A 1 -17.00 1.95 13.64
C MET A 1 -16.59 0.61 14.22
N ARG A 2 -17.20 -0.52 13.85
CA ARG A 2 -16.78 -1.85 14.33
C ARG A 2 -16.55 -2.81 13.16
N ARG A 3 -15.57 -3.69 13.32
CA ARG A 3 -15.22 -4.71 12.32
C ARG A 3 -16.41 -5.62 12.03
N LEU A 4 -16.62 -5.94 10.75
CA LEU A 4 -17.64 -6.91 10.35
C LEU A 4 -17.29 -8.32 10.84
N PRO A 5 -18.29 -9.14 11.20
CA PRO A 5 -18.06 -10.51 11.68
C PRO A 5 -17.41 -11.41 10.62
N ALA A 6 -17.71 -11.18 9.34
CA ALA A 6 -17.14 -11.90 8.20
C ALA A 6 -16.82 -10.93 7.04
N GLY A 7 -16.09 -11.41 6.03
CA GLY A 7 -15.66 -10.62 4.87
C GLY A 7 -14.46 -9.71 5.12
N GLY A 8 -14.16 -8.85 4.15
CA GLY A 8 -12.94 -8.05 4.09
C GLY A 8 -11.70 -8.88 3.74
N ASP A 9 -10.68 -8.23 3.18
CA ASP A 9 -9.43 -8.88 2.78
C ASP A 9 -8.45 -8.99 3.97
N ILE A 10 -8.86 -9.72 5.00
CA ILE A 10 -8.07 -9.95 6.22
C ILE A 10 -8.09 -11.43 6.62
N ASP A 11 -6.98 -11.89 7.18
CA ASP A 11 -6.86 -13.21 7.76
C ASP A 11 -7.06 -13.15 9.28
N ARG A 12 -8.27 -13.47 9.72
CA ARG A 12 -8.67 -13.49 11.14
C ARG A 12 -7.97 -14.57 11.96
N SER A 13 -7.39 -15.59 11.31
CA SER A 13 -6.62 -16.63 12.00
C SER A 13 -5.21 -16.17 12.38
N ARG A 14 -4.75 -15.03 11.83
CA ARG A 14 -3.41 -14.48 12.02
C ARG A 14 -3.46 -13.09 12.65
N PRO A 15 -3.71 -13.01 13.97
CA PRO A 15 -3.71 -11.73 14.69
C PRO A 15 -2.31 -11.11 14.73
N LEU A 16 -2.25 -9.78 14.60
CA LEU A 16 -1.04 -8.98 14.70
C LEU A 16 -1.15 -8.02 15.87
N ARG A 17 -0.15 -8.04 16.76
CA ARG A 17 -0.03 -7.08 17.87
C ARG A 17 0.72 -5.84 17.40
N PHE A 18 0.20 -4.67 17.74
CA PHE A 18 0.81 -3.37 17.43
C PHE A 18 0.57 -2.38 18.57
N ARG A 19 1.24 -1.23 18.52
CA ARG A 19 1.04 -0.13 19.46
C ARG A 19 0.63 1.14 18.73
N TYR A 20 -0.37 1.83 19.29
CA TYR A 20 -0.78 3.15 18.83
C TYR A 20 -0.93 4.08 20.04
N ASP A 21 -0.25 5.22 20.03
CA ASP A 21 -0.19 6.17 21.15
C ASP A 21 0.11 5.47 22.49
N GLY A 22 1.09 4.56 22.49
CA GLY A 22 1.50 3.76 23.65
C GLY A 22 0.55 2.61 24.04
N ARG A 23 -0.68 2.58 23.53
CA ARG A 23 -1.65 1.51 23.82
C ARG A 23 -1.38 0.28 22.95
N ALA A 24 -1.33 -0.88 23.57
CA ALA A 24 -1.28 -2.16 22.86
C ALA A 24 -2.66 -2.47 22.25
N LEU A 25 -2.68 -2.77 20.95
CA LEU A 25 -3.86 -3.09 20.17
C LEU A 25 -3.62 -4.36 19.33
N THR A 26 -4.70 -4.93 18.82
CA THR A 26 -4.67 -6.13 17.98
C THR A 26 -5.43 -5.86 16.68
N GLY A 27 -4.79 -6.13 15.56
CA GLY A 27 -5.40 -6.23 14.24
C GLY A 27 -5.14 -7.62 13.65
N PHE A 28 -5.30 -7.74 12.33
CA PHE A 28 -5.11 -8.99 11.60
C PHE A 28 -4.21 -8.80 10.39
N THR A 29 -3.62 -9.88 9.92
CA THR A 29 -2.91 -9.86 8.64
C THR A 29 -3.87 -9.40 7.53
N GLY A 30 -3.44 -8.47 6.67
CA GLY A 30 -4.28 -7.82 5.66
C GLY A 30 -4.84 -6.46 6.10
N ASP A 31 -4.84 -6.14 7.40
CA ASP A 31 -5.18 -4.80 7.85
C ASP A 31 -4.17 -3.76 7.37
N THR A 32 -4.64 -2.53 7.21
CA THR A 32 -3.82 -1.33 7.27
C THR A 32 -3.87 -0.76 8.69
N LEU A 33 -2.97 0.17 9.05
CA LEU A 33 -3.04 0.82 10.36
C LEU A 33 -4.43 1.47 10.57
N ALA A 34 -5.01 2.09 9.53
CA ALA A 34 -6.34 2.67 9.61
C ALA A 34 -7.43 1.61 9.90
N SER A 35 -7.48 0.51 9.13
CA SER A 35 -8.50 -0.51 9.33
C SER A 35 -8.35 -1.22 10.68
N ALA A 36 -7.11 -1.39 11.16
CA ALA A 36 -6.81 -1.95 12.48
C ALA A 36 -7.31 -1.05 13.61
N LEU A 37 -7.08 0.28 13.53
CA LEU A 37 -7.55 1.25 14.51
C LEU A 37 -9.09 1.29 14.57
N LEU A 38 -9.76 1.41 13.43
CA LEU A 38 -11.22 1.35 13.35
C LEU A 38 -11.75 0.02 13.88
N GLY A 39 -11.10 -1.10 13.52
CA GLY A 39 -11.47 -2.43 13.99
C GLY A 39 -11.32 -2.60 15.51
N ALA A 40 -10.39 -1.87 16.14
CA ALA A 40 -10.18 -1.81 17.58
C ALA A 40 -11.05 -0.77 18.30
N GLY A 41 -11.92 -0.05 17.56
CA GLY A 41 -12.81 0.98 18.12
C GLY A 41 -12.14 2.32 18.40
N VAL A 42 -11.02 2.62 17.73
CA VAL A 42 -10.35 3.92 17.80
C VAL A 42 -10.93 4.82 16.71
N ASP A 43 -11.92 5.64 17.07
CA ASP A 43 -12.61 6.55 16.15
C ASP A 43 -11.95 7.94 16.04
N VAL A 44 -11.24 8.37 17.08
CA VAL A 44 -10.50 9.65 17.10
C VAL A 44 -9.01 9.33 17.12
N ILE A 45 -8.31 9.75 16.06
CA ILE A 45 -6.88 9.50 15.86
C ILE A 45 -6.02 10.72 16.23
N GLY A 46 -6.65 11.88 16.43
CA GLY A 46 -5.98 13.13 16.78
C GLY A 46 -6.90 14.34 16.57
N THR A 47 -6.32 15.53 16.49
CA THR A 47 -7.07 16.77 16.22
C THR A 47 -6.58 17.50 14.97
N SER A 48 -7.44 18.31 14.33
CA SER A 48 -7.06 19.15 13.19
C SER A 48 -5.95 20.15 13.54
N VAL A 49 -5.10 20.46 12.55
CA VAL A 49 -3.92 21.32 12.70
C VAL A 49 -4.26 22.69 13.30
N SER A 50 -5.23 23.38 12.68
CA SER A 50 -5.49 24.79 12.96
C SER A 50 -6.53 25.02 14.03
N LEU A 51 -7.52 24.12 14.14
CA LEU A 51 -8.71 24.32 14.98
C LEU A 51 -8.76 23.39 16.19
N GLY A 52 -7.86 22.43 16.32
CA GLY A 52 -7.88 21.47 17.43
C GLY A 52 -9.15 20.61 17.48
N ARG A 53 -9.86 20.46 16.36
CA ARG A 53 -11.11 19.69 16.31
C ARG A 53 -10.81 18.19 16.25
N PRO A 54 -11.49 17.33 17.00
CA PRO A 54 -11.34 15.88 16.87
C PRO A 54 -11.49 15.42 15.42
N ARG A 55 -10.63 14.48 15.01
CA ARG A 55 -10.61 13.91 13.67
C ARG A 55 -10.42 12.40 13.77
N GLY A 56 -11.19 11.68 12.96
CA GLY A 56 -11.05 10.26 12.70
C GLY A 56 -10.49 10.03 11.30
N ILE A 57 -10.30 8.76 10.94
CA ILE A 57 -10.02 8.30 9.57
C ILE A 57 -11.22 8.66 8.69
N ILE A 58 -10.98 9.14 7.47
CA ILE A 58 -12.07 9.58 6.56
C ILE A 58 -12.08 8.86 5.21
N SER A 59 -11.01 8.15 4.85
CA SER A 59 -10.94 7.43 3.58
C SER A 59 -10.16 6.12 3.71
N ALA A 60 -9.95 5.41 2.59
CA ALA A 60 -9.38 4.06 2.58
C ALA A 60 -8.20 3.88 1.60
N GLY A 61 -7.74 4.94 0.95
CA GLY A 61 -6.61 4.91 0.03
C GLY A 61 -5.71 6.14 0.16
N LEU A 62 -5.04 6.52 -0.93
CA LEU A 62 -4.11 7.65 -1.00
C LEU A 62 -4.77 9.02 -0.78
N GLU A 63 -6.09 9.11 -0.94
CA GLU A 63 -6.91 10.31 -0.74
C GLU A 63 -7.13 10.68 0.75
N GLU A 64 -6.62 9.88 1.68
CA GLU A 64 -6.74 10.13 3.12
C GLU A 64 -6.05 11.44 3.49
N SER A 65 -6.81 12.33 4.13
CA SER A 65 -6.39 13.70 4.45
C SER A 65 -6.27 13.98 5.96
N SER A 66 -6.59 12.99 6.80
CA SER A 66 -6.59 13.09 8.26
C SER A 66 -5.82 11.94 8.93
N GLY A 67 -5.82 10.75 8.37
CA GLY A 67 -5.14 9.56 8.88
C GLY A 67 -3.64 9.58 8.63
N PHE A 68 -2.87 10.30 9.45
CA PHE A 68 -1.39 10.30 9.41
C PHE A 68 -0.77 9.95 10.75
N ALA A 69 0.27 9.12 10.72
CA ALA A 69 1.02 8.68 11.89
C ALA A 69 2.51 9.07 11.81
N GLN A 70 3.12 9.28 12.97
CA GLN A 70 4.54 9.04 13.16
C GLN A 70 4.73 7.52 13.32
N VAL A 71 5.60 6.90 12.52
CA VAL A 71 5.84 5.45 12.57
C VAL A 71 7.27 5.18 13.00
N ALA A 72 7.44 4.32 14.00
CA ALA A 72 8.76 3.86 14.41
C ALA A 72 9.39 2.99 13.30
N ARG A 73 10.67 3.24 13.02
CA ARG A 73 11.48 2.49 12.05
C ARG A 73 12.75 2.00 12.74
N ALA A 74 13.48 1.09 12.10
CA ALA A 74 14.77 0.62 12.62
C ALA A 74 15.73 1.81 12.78
N GLY A 75 16.00 2.21 14.02
CA GLY A 75 16.89 3.35 14.35
C GLY A 75 16.32 4.75 14.07
N ALA A 76 15.11 4.86 13.52
CA ALA A 76 14.56 6.14 13.06
C ALA A 76 13.04 6.25 13.30
N THR A 77 12.46 7.35 12.84
CA THR A 77 11.00 7.48 12.70
C THR A 77 10.64 8.11 11.37
N GLU A 78 9.58 7.60 10.76
CA GLU A 78 9.01 8.18 9.55
C GLU A 78 7.79 9.03 9.94
N PRO A 79 7.83 10.37 9.77
CA PRO A 79 6.70 11.23 10.03
C PRO A 79 5.67 11.18 8.89
N LEU A 80 4.43 11.60 9.17
CA LEU A 80 3.39 11.81 8.17
C LEU A 80 3.09 10.57 7.30
N VAL A 81 3.24 9.37 7.85
CA VAL A 81 2.88 8.13 7.15
C VAL A 81 1.37 8.00 7.12
N ARG A 82 0.81 7.84 5.93
CA ARG A 82 -0.62 7.69 5.73
C ARG A 82 -1.09 6.33 6.27
N MET A 83 -1.99 6.36 7.25
CA MET A 83 -2.46 5.16 7.95
C MET A 83 -3.29 4.23 7.06
N SER A 84 -4.04 4.79 6.09
CA SER A 84 -4.90 4.04 5.18
C SER A 84 -4.12 3.16 4.20
N THR A 85 -2.84 3.47 3.94
CA THR A 85 -2.00 2.75 2.97
C THR A 85 -0.79 2.07 3.63
N LEU A 86 -0.69 2.09 4.95
CA LEU A 86 0.37 1.42 5.71
C LEU A 86 -0.11 0.02 6.14
N PRO A 87 0.43 -1.07 5.57
CA PRO A 87 0.15 -2.41 6.08
C PRO A 87 0.45 -2.54 7.56
N LEU A 88 -0.47 -3.21 8.25
CA LEU A 88 -0.20 -3.66 9.61
C LEU A 88 0.79 -4.82 9.56
N TYR A 89 1.82 -4.74 10.40
CA TYR A 89 2.76 -5.82 10.64
C TYR A 89 2.98 -6.00 12.14
N ALA A 90 3.48 -7.18 12.52
CA ALA A 90 3.72 -7.49 13.93
C ALA A 90 4.76 -6.53 14.53
N GLY A 91 4.41 -5.94 15.68
CA GLY A 91 5.29 -5.00 16.38
C GLY A 91 5.32 -3.59 15.78
N LEU A 92 4.40 -3.25 14.87
CA LEU A 92 4.25 -1.88 14.40
C LEU A 92 4.00 -0.95 15.59
N GLU A 93 4.77 0.14 15.67
CA GLU A 93 4.57 1.21 16.65
C GLU A 93 4.31 2.52 15.91
N ALA A 94 3.20 3.15 16.23
CA ALA A 94 2.77 4.39 15.61
C ALA A 94 2.18 5.37 16.63
N GLU A 95 2.25 6.66 16.32
CA GLU A 95 1.67 7.74 17.10
C GLU A 95 0.85 8.64 16.18
N GLY A 96 -0.39 8.98 16.54
CA GLY A 96 -1.16 10.02 15.84
C GLY A 96 -0.77 11.43 16.27
N GLY A 97 -0.20 11.54 17.47
CA GLY A 97 0.10 12.79 18.14
C GLY A 97 -1.16 13.48 18.70
N SER A 98 -0.96 14.52 19.52
CA SER A 98 -2.06 15.36 20.00
C SER A 98 -2.68 16.25 18.91
N ARG A 99 -1.96 16.44 17.79
CA ARG A 99 -2.41 17.09 16.56
C ARG A 99 -2.00 16.25 15.36
N ILE A 100 -2.94 16.04 14.44
CA ILE A 100 -2.64 15.49 13.13
C ILE A 100 -1.70 16.47 12.41
N VAL A 101 -0.79 15.95 11.59
CA VAL A 101 -0.14 16.64 10.46
C VAL A 101 1.06 17.56 10.71
N LYS A 102 1.69 17.64 11.90
CA LYS A 102 3.03 18.28 11.95
C LYS A 102 4.16 17.29 11.72
N GLY A 103 4.00 16.06 12.19
CA GLY A 103 5.11 15.12 12.25
C GLY A 103 6.28 15.70 13.05
N TYR A 104 7.27 14.89 13.32
CA TYR A 104 8.54 15.40 13.80
C TYR A 104 9.66 14.55 13.22
N LEU A 105 10.79 15.19 12.94
CA LEU A 105 12.02 14.49 12.62
C LEU A 105 12.72 14.19 13.95
N ARG A 106 13.26 12.99 14.08
CA ARG A 106 14.21 12.68 15.15
C ARG A 106 15.61 12.98 14.61
N ASP A 107 16.45 13.58 15.45
CA ASP A 107 17.86 13.78 15.13
C ASP A 107 18.56 12.43 15.03
N GLY A 108 19.46 12.31 14.05
CA GLY A 108 20.22 11.09 13.80
C GLY A 108 20.25 10.72 12.31
N PRO A 109 21.16 9.81 11.91
CA PRO A 109 21.17 9.28 10.55
C PRO A 109 19.93 8.41 10.29
N ASP A 110 19.49 8.39 9.03
CA ASP A 110 18.57 7.36 8.54
C ASP A 110 19.38 6.15 8.09
N ASP A 111 19.39 5.10 8.93
CA ASP A 111 20.08 3.83 8.66
C ASP A 111 19.29 2.93 7.69
N GLY A 112 18.17 3.43 7.15
CA GLY A 112 17.39 2.76 6.13
C GLY A 112 18.20 2.47 4.87
N ARG A 113 17.98 1.28 4.30
CA ARG A 113 18.59 0.92 3.01
C ARG A 113 17.70 1.38 1.87
N PHE A 114 18.22 2.21 0.97
CA PHE A 114 17.50 2.68 -0.21
C PHE A 114 18.27 2.30 -1.48
N ASP A 115 17.56 1.89 -2.53
CA ASP A 115 18.18 1.61 -3.82
C ASP A 115 17.40 2.15 -5.01
N LYS A 116 18.01 2.03 -6.19
CA LYS A 116 17.37 2.33 -7.46
C LYS A 116 17.54 1.18 -8.44
N ARG A 117 16.57 1.02 -9.34
CA ARG A 117 16.59 0.04 -10.42
C ARG A 117 16.18 0.67 -11.73
N PHE A 118 16.67 0.11 -12.82
CA PHE A 118 16.32 0.51 -14.18
C PHE A 118 15.63 -0.67 -14.84
N ALA A 119 14.51 -0.43 -15.52
CA ALA A 119 13.76 -1.46 -16.22
C ALA A 119 13.32 -0.99 -17.60
N HIS A 120 13.27 -1.93 -18.55
CA HIS A 120 12.62 -1.73 -19.84
C HIS A 120 11.51 -2.74 -20.00
N CYS A 121 10.34 -2.29 -20.45
CA CYS A 121 9.21 -3.15 -20.75
C CYS A 121 8.59 -2.75 -22.10
N ASP A 122 7.82 -3.66 -22.66
CA ASP A 122 7.05 -3.37 -23.88
C ASP A 122 5.76 -2.63 -23.48
N LEU A 123 5.15 -3.02 -22.37
CA LEU A 123 4.01 -2.32 -21.79
C LEU A 123 4.21 -2.08 -20.29
N LEU A 124 4.04 -0.83 -19.86
CA LEU A 124 3.83 -0.46 -18.47
C LEU A 124 2.34 -0.19 -18.24
N VAL A 125 1.73 -0.88 -17.27
CA VAL A 125 0.36 -0.63 -16.83
C VAL A 125 0.40 0.01 -15.44
N VAL A 126 -0.24 1.16 -15.28
CA VAL A 126 -0.32 1.90 -14.02
C VAL A 126 -1.74 1.77 -13.47
N GLY A 127 -1.86 1.15 -12.29
CA GLY A 127 -3.11 0.76 -11.64
C GLY A 127 -3.45 -0.70 -11.92
N ALA A 128 -3.74 -1.46 -10.86
CA ALA A 128 -4.14 -2.87 -10.90
C ALA A 128 -5.61 -3.05 -10.49
N GLY A 129 -6.46 -2.08 -10.85
CA GLY A 129 -7.91 -2.26 -10.91
C GLY A 129 -8.34 -3.19 -12.05
N PRO A 130 -9.66 -3.35 -12.30
CA PRO A 130 -10.19 -4.24 -13.34
C PRO A 130 -9.59 -3.95 -14.72
N ALA A 131 -9.54 -2.66 -15.11
CA ALA A 131 -9.00 -2.24 -16.40
C ALA A 131 -7.51 -2.58 -16.54
N GLY A 132 -6.71 -2.30 -15.51
CA GLY A 132 -5.27 -2.57 -15.52
C GLY A 132 -4.93 -4.06 -15.51
N LEU A 133 -5.63 -4.85 -14.69
CA LEU A 133 -5.47 -6.31 -14.66
C LEU A 133 -5.84 -6.94 -16.00
N ALA A 134 -6.95 -6.52 -16.62
CA ALA A 134 -7.35 -7.00 -17.94
C ALA A 134 -6.31 -6.64 -19.02
N ALA A 135 -5.84 -5.39 -19.04
CA ALA A 135 -4.81 -4.93 -19.98
C ALA A 135 -3.49 -5.71 -19.83
N ALA A 136 -3.02 -5.89 -18.58
CA ALA A 136 -1.81 -6.64 -18.29
C ALA A 136 -1.95 -8.12 -18.71
N LEU A 137 -3.09 -8.76 -18.44
CA LEU A 137 -3.35 -10.15 -18.81
C LEU A 137 -3.32 -10.35 -20.33
N LEU A 138 -4.01 -9.48 -21.08
CA LEU A 138 -4.04 -9.55 -22.53
C LEU A 138 -2.65 -9.35 -23.13
N ALA A 139 -1.92 -8.32 -22.70
CA ALA A 139 -0.57 -8.07 -23.18
C ALA A 139 0.40 -9.19 -22.82
N SER A 140 0.30 -9.74 -21.61
CA SER A 140 1.12 -10.86 -21.17
C SER A 140 0.85 -12.13 -21.98
N ARG A 141 -0.42 -12.44 -22.29
CA ARG A 141 -0.80 -13.57 -23.17
C ARG A 141 -0.29 -13.39 -24.60
N ALA A 142 -0.18 -12.16 -25.06
CA ALA A 142 0.44 -11.82 -26.35
C ALA A 142 1.98 -11.90 -26.34
N GLY A 143 2.60 -12.27 -25.22
CA GLY A 143 4.05 -12.42 -25.09
C GLY A 143 4.81 -11.11 -24.87
N ALA A 144 4.13 -10.01 -24.57
CA ALA A 144 4.80 -8.75 -24.26
C ALA A 144 5.50 -8.81 -22.89
N ARG A 145 6.64 -8.12 -22.75
CA ARG A 145 7.23 -7.89 -21.42
C ARG A 145 6.41 -6.82 -20.70
N VAL A 146 5.58 -7.26 -19.77
CA VAL A 146 4.67 -6.39 -19.02
C VAL A 146 5.25 -6.05 -17.66
N MET A 147 5.11 -4.79 -17.27
CA MET A 147 5.27 -4.33 -15.90
C MET A 147 3.94 -3.74 -15.43
N LEU A 148 3.42 -4.21 -14.31
CA LEU A 148 2.18 -3.73 -13.69
C LEU A 148 2.52 -3.06 -12.36
N VAL A 149 2.07 -1.83 -12.16
CA VAL A 149 2.36 -1.01 -10.99
C VAL A 149 1.06 -0.66 -10.26
N GLU A 150 1.00 -0.95 -8.98
CA GLU A 150 -0.14 -0.68 -8.09
C GLU A 150 0.35 0.05 -6.83
N ALA A 151 -0.32 1.15 -6.50
CA ALA A 151 0.02 1.96 -5.33
C ALA A 151 -0.40 1.28 -4.02
N ASP A 152 -1.50 0.55 -4.04
CA ASP A 152 -1.99 -0.24 -2.91
C ASP A 152 -1.17 -1.52 -2.70
N VAL A 153 -1.41 -2.15 -1.55
CA VAL A 153 -0.66 -3.33 -1.08
C VAL A 153 -1.12 -4.62 -1.77
N VAL A 154 -2.36 -4.61 -2.27
CA VAL A 154 -3.00 -5.68 -3.03
C VAL A 154 -3.57 -5.10 -4.34
N ALA A 155 -3.60 -5.94 -5.38
CA ALA A 155 -4.28 -5.59 -6.63
C ALA A 155 -5.80 -5.74 -6.48
N GLY A 156 -6.56 -5.07 -7.34
CA GLY A 156 -8.02 -5.19 -7.45
C GLY A 156 -8.73 -3.84 -7.55
N GLY A 157 -8.14 -2.77 -6.99
CA GLY A 157 -8.74 -1.44 -7.01
C GLY A 157 -10.17 -1.45 -6.45
N ALA A 158 -11.13 -0.87 -7.19
CA ALA A 158 -12.53 -0.82 -6.77
C ALA A 158 -13.15 -2.21 -6.48
N LEU A 159 -12.71 -3.26 -7.18
CA LEU A 159 -13.20 -4.64 -7.01
C LEU A 159 -12.93 -5.23 -5.62
N LEU A 160 -12.05 -4.61 -4.81
CA LEU A 160 -11.81 -5.02 -3.43
C LEU A 160 -12.96 -4.62 -2.48
N ARG A 161 -13.80 -3.68 -2.90
CA ARG A 161 -14.91 -3.13 -2.11
C ARG A 161 -16.26 -3.63 -2.61
N ASP A 162 -16.36 -3.87 -3.91
CA ASP A 162 -17.61 -4.18 -4.57
C ASP A 162 -17.86 -5.70 -4.62
N ALA A 163 -19.09 -6.12 -4.36
CA ALA A 163 -19.51 -7.53 -4.41
C ALA A 163 -19.85 -7.99 -5.83
N ASP A 164 -19.17 -7.43 -6.83
CA ASP A 164 -19.44 -7.65 -8.24
C ASP A 164 -18.95 -9.02 -8.74
N THR A 165 -19.34 -9.34 -9.96
CA THR A 165 -18.83 -10.50 -10.70
C THR A 165 -18.14 -10.05 -11.98
N VAL A 166 -17.04 -10.72 -12.32
CA VAL A 166 -16.29 -10.52 -13.57
C VAL A 166 -16.15 -11.88 -14.24
N ASP A 167 -16.55 -11.98 -15.51
CA ASP A 167 -16.57 -13.25 -16.27
C ASP A 167 -17.33 -14.38 -15.53
N GLY A 168 -18.40 -14.03 -14.81
CA GLY A 168 -19.20 -14.96 -14.01
C GLY A 168 -18.53 -15.46 -12.72
N GLN A 169 -17.36 -14.93 -12.36
CA GLN A 169 -16.67 -15.24 -11.10
C GLN A 169 -16.86 -14.10 -10.09
N PRO A 170 -16.89 -14.38 -8.78
CA PRO A 170 -16.81 -13.33 -7.76
C PRO A 170 -15.57 -12.45 -7.98
N ALA A 171 -15.70 -11.13 -7.85
CA ALA A 171 -14.63 -10.18 -8.13
C ALA A 171 -13.31 -10.51 -7.41
N ALA A 172 -13.37 -10.85 -6.11
CA ALA A 172 -12.19 -11.25 -5.34
C ALA A 172 -11.49 -12.50 -5.91
N ALA A 173 -12.26 -13.50 -6.37
CA ALA A 173 -11.72 -14.70 -6.99
C ALA A 173 -11.07 -14.38 -8.35
N TRP A 174 -11.72 -13.53 -9.16
CA TRP A 174 -11.18 -13.08 -10.43
C TRP A 174 -9.85 -12.31 -10.25
N VAL A 175 -9.80 -11.37 -9.30
CA VAL A 175 -8.57 -10.60 -8.98
C VAL A 175 -7.43 -11.52 -8.52
N SER A 176 -7.74 -12.50 -7.66
CA SER A 176 -6.77 -13.50 -7.20
C SER A 176 -6.21 -14.33 -8.37
N ASN A 177 -7.10 -14.85 -9.23
CA ASN A 177 -6.74 -15.63 -10.41
C ASN A 177 -5.91 -14.82 -11.43
N ALA A 178 -6.33 -13.58 -11.70
CA ALA A 178 -5.63 -12.64 -12.57
C ALA A 178 -4.21 -12.36 -12.05
N SER A 179 -4.10 -12.03 -10.76
CA SER A 179 -2.83 -11.75 -10.10
C SER A 179 -1.90 -12.96 -10.13
N ALA A 180 -2.40 -14.16 -9.86
CA ALA A 180 -1.63 -15.40 -9.92
C ALA A 180 -1.15 -15.69 -11.35
N THR A 181 -2.02 -15.51 -12.35
CA THR A 181 -1.69 -15.70 -13.77
C THR A 181 -0.56 -14.77 -14.20
N LEU A 182 -0.63 -13.48 -13.84
CA LEU A 182 0.42 -12.50 -14.18
C LEU A 182 1.76 -12.83 -13.50
N ARG A 183 1.75 -13.23 -12.23
CA ARG A 183 2.99 -13.65 -11.54
C ARG A 183 3.62 -14.87 -12.23
N ASN A 184 2.80 -15.81 -12.68
CA ASN A 184 3.27 -17.03 -13.35
C ASN A 184 3.70 -16.80 -14.81
N SER A 185 3.29 -15.70 -15.44
CA SER A 185 3.66 -15.37 -16.82
C SER A 185 4.98 -14.60 -16.95
N GLY A 186 5.66 -14.31 -15.83
CA GLY A 186 6.87 -13.49 -15.82
C GLY A 186 6.60 -11.98 -15.87
N THR A 187 5.34 -11.54 -15.72
CA THR A 187 5.01 -10.13 -15.55
C THR A 187 5.64 -9.59 -14.26
N LEU A 188 6.32 -8.45 -14.35
CA LEU A 188 6.81 -7.76 -13.16
C LEU A 188 5.65 -6.99 -12.50
N VAL A 189 5.07 -7.56 -11.46
CA VAL A 189 4.01 -6.93 -10.67
C VAL A 189 4.61 -6.25 -9.44
N LEU A 190 4.49 -4.92 -9.36
CA LEU A 190 4.89 -4.11 -8.20
C LEU A 190 3.65 -3.60 -7.48
N THR A 191 3.42 -4.04 -6.26
CA THR A 191 2.47 -3.42 -5.32
C THR A 191 3.22 -2.50 -4.35
N SER A 192 2.47 -1.68 -3.60
CA SER A 192 3.03 -0.61 -2.76
C SER A 192 3.97 0.30 -3.57
N ALA A 193 3.61 0.52 -4.83
CA ALA A 193 4.44 1.15 -5.85
C ALA A 193 3.67 2.26 -6.55
N THR A 194 4.05 3.51 -6.28
CA THR A 194 3.41 4.68 -6.90
C THR A 194 4.17 5.08 -8.15
N ALA A 195 3.50 5.07 -9.30
CA ALA A 195 3.99 5.75 -10.50
C ALA A 195 3.96 7.26 -10.25
N ALA A 196 5.11 7.81 -9.87
CA ALA A 196 5.22 9.14 -9.27
C ALA A 196 5.42 10.25 -10.31
N ALA A 197 6.08 9.95 -11.43
CA ALA A 197 6.32 10.95 -12.47
C ALA A 197 6.46 10.30 -13.86
N ALA A 198 5.64 10.77 -14.80
CA ALA A 198 5.82 10.50 -16.22
C ALA A 198 6.87 11.46 -16.80
N LEU A 199 7.73 10.94 -17.66
CA LEU A 199 8.82 11.65 -18.33
C LEU A 199 8.70 11.48 -19.84
N ASP A 200 9.42 12.31 -20.60
CA ASP A 200 9.48 12.23 -22.05
C ASP A 200 9.80 10.82 -22.55
N GLN A 201 9.28 10.49 -23.75
CA GLN A 201 9.54 9.23 -24.45
C GLN A 201 9.08 7.96 -23.69
N ASN A 202 7.95 8.02 -22.98
CA ASN A 202 7.41 6.92 -22.17
C ASN A 202 8.37 6.50 -21.03
N GLY A 203 8.96 7.49 -20.37
CA GLY A 203 9.72 7.29 -19.15
C GLY A 203 8.78 7.36 -17.94
N MET A 204 9.01 6.56 -16.91
CA MET A 204 8.26 6.61 -15.67
C MET A 204 9.18 6.42 -14.47
N ILE A 205 9.01 7.26 -13.46
CA ILE A 205 9.59 7.06 -12.13
C ILE A 205 8.55 6.37 -11.25
N VAL A 206 8.91 5.24 -10.65
CA VAL A 206 8.04 4.50 -9.72
C VAL A 206 8.71 4.39 -8.36
N ALA A 207 8.07 4.91 -7.33
CA ALA A 207 8.52 4.81 -5.94
C ALA A 207 7.85 3.61 -5.27
N GLN A 208 8.63 2.59 -4.94
CA GLN A 208 8.13 1.37 -4.30
C GLN A 208 8.55 1.30 -2.83
N ARG A 209 7.59 1.05 -1.94
CA ARG A 209 7.81 0.74 -0.53
C ARG A 209 7.92 -0.77 -0.35
N ILE A 210 9.03 -1.25 0.23
CA ILE A 210 9.33 -2.68 0.36
C ILE A 210 9.51 -3.03 1.84
N GLY A 211 10.69 -2.73 2.41
CA GLY A 211 10.96 -2.93 3.84
C GLY A 211 10.05 -2.07 4.72
N ALA A 212 9.70 -0.86 4.25
CA ALA A 212 8.93 0.11 5.03
C ALA A 212 7.48 -0.33 5.30
N ASN A 213 7.04 -1.43 4.70
CA ASN A 213 5.71 -2.02 4.87
C ASN A 213 5.77 -3.37 5.62
N ARG A 214 6.88 -3.70 6.27
CA ARG A 214 7.11 -5.02 6.91
C ARG A 214 7.71 -4.87 8.30
N ALA A 215 7.58 -5.92 9.10
CA ALA A 215 8.34 -6.02 10.34
C ALA A 215 9.84 -6.13 10.02
N VAL A 216 10.70 -5.56 10.88
CA VAL A 216 12.16 -5.59 10.71
C VAL A 216 12.67 -7.03 10.56
N SER A 217 12.10 -7.98 11.30
CA SER A 217 12.42 -9.41 11.23
C SER A 217 12.10 -10.05 9.87
N GLU A 218 11.17 -9.48 9.11
CA GLU A 218 10.72 -9.98 7.81
C GLU A 218 11.39 -9.27 6.63
N ALA A 219 11.95 -8.08 6.87
CA ALA A 219 12.59 -7.28 5.82
C ALA A 219 13.86 -7.95 5.27
N GLY A 220 14.59 -8.74 6.07
CA GLY A 220 15.63 -9.67 5.59
C GLY A 220 16.69 -9.05 4.67
N GLY A 221 17.09 -7.80 4.93
CA GLY A 221 18.06 -7.06 4.12
C GLY A 221 17.51 -6.43 2.84
N LEU A 222 16.21 -6.51 2.56
CA LEU A 222 15.55 -5.74 1.50
C LEU A 222 15.71 -4.23 1.75
N PRO A 223 15.77 -3.40 0.70
CA PRO A 223 15.71 -1.96 0.89
C PRO A 223 14.34 -1.55 1.48
N GLU A 224 14.34 -0.51 2.29
CA GLU A 224 13.13 0.17 2.79
C GLU A 224 12.27 0.63 1.62
N GLN A 225 12.89 1.30 0.65
CA GLN A 225 12.25 1.76 -0.57
C GLN A 225 13.17 1.61 -1.78
N ARG A 226 12.56 1.47 -2.96
CA ARG A 226 13.23 1.36 -4.25
C ARG A 226 12.65 2.38 -5.23
N LEU A 227 13.54 3.13 -5.86
CA LEU A 227 13.18 4.00 -6.98
C LEU A 227 13.42 3.30 -8.31
N TRP A 228 12.36 3.08 -9.09
CA TRP A 228 12.47 2.50 -10.42
C TRP A 228 12.47 3.60 -11.48
N HIS A 229 13.42 3.50 -12.41
CA HIS A 229 13.44 4.23 -13.66
C HIS A 229 13.00 3.28 -14.77
N VAL A 230 11.77 3.44 -15.24
CA VAL A 230 11.16 2.56 -16.23
C VAL A 230 11.12 3.26 -17.57
N ARG A 231 11.56 2.57 -18.63
CA ARG A 231 11.34 2.97 -20.01
C ARG A 231 10.42 1.95 -20.66
N ALA A 232 9.23 2.37 -21.05
CA ALA A 232 8.26 1.49 -21.70
C ALA A 232 8.15 1.81 -23.19
N ARG A 233 7.82 0.82 -24.04
CA ARG A 233 7.41 1.12 -25.43
C ARG A 233 6.03 1.79 -25.45
N ALA A 234 5.11 1.33 -24.61
CA ALA A 234 3.79 1.93 -24.39
C ALA A 234 3.44 1.98 -22.90
N ILE A 235 2.57 2.93 -22.52
CA ILE A 235 2.05 3.07 -21.17
C ILE A 235 0.52 3.06 -21.24
N ILE A 236 -0.12 2.27 -20.36
CA ILE A 236 -1.56 2.35 -20.09
C ILE A 236 -1.74 2.93 -18.69
N LEU A 237 -2.55 4.00 -18.61
CA LEU A 237 -3.00 4.59 -17.35
C LEU A 237 -4.39 4.04 -17.03
N ALA A 238 -4.49 3.30 -15.93
CA ALA A 238 -5.70 2.67 -15.41
C ALA A 238 -5.84 2.96 -13.89
N THR A 239 -5.62 4.22 -13.53
CA THR A 239 -5.51 4.76 -12.17
C THR A 239 -6.84 4.99 -11.50
#